data_AF-A0AB34IE00-F1
#
_entry.id   AF-A0AB34IE00-F1
#
_cell.length_a   1.000
_cell.length_b   1.000
_cell.length_c   1.000
_cell.angle_alpha   90.00
_cell.angle_beta   90.00
_cell.angle_gamma   90.00
#
_symmetry.space_group_name_H-M   'P 1'
#
loop_
_entity.id
_entity.type
_entity.pdbx_description
1 polymer ?
#
loop_
_entity_poly.entity_id
_entity_poly.type
_entity_poly.pdbx_seq_one_letter_code
_entity_poly.pdbx_strand_id
1 'polypeptide(L)'
;MAVVLAHGLLGLGARSAAKALDASYFHRIEEYLRRRHGLRVLATDVDGIAHSSVRGAQLLRQIREWPERRPAERVSVIAHSQGGLDARWALSRLGGAELVHTLLTLSAPHRGSALCSRLALPLVQNSPAAARAMMESLAVPVEAARFLSPEVMDGFNHECPDSPEVKYYSLGGARRRYTEYWAPFAVLAPLLNRFDPGPNDGLVTASSSEWGEYLGTLNCDHVDQINFPMKVMHRTPMEPLWDYLARAATAEPGVAAPAELLFDPQLWQKDAA
;
A
#
# COMPACT_ATOMS: atom_id res chain seq x y z
N MET A 1 21.22 2.29 -7.68
CA MET A 1 20.59 1.82 -6.44
C MET A 1 19.44 0.91 -6.78
N ALA A 2 19.15 -0.04 -5.91
CA ALA A 2 18.12 -1.05 -6.06
C ALA A 2 16.86 -0.68 -5.26
N VAL A 3 15.72 -0.56 -5.95
CA VAL A 3 14.41 -0.28 -5.38
C VAL A 3 13.47 -1.46 -5.63
N VAL A 4 12.72 -1.83 -4.61
CA VAL A 4 11.72 -2.89 -4.65
C VAL A 4 10.34 -2.27 -4.49
N LEU A 5 9.41 -2.60 -5.39
CA LEU A 5 8.01 -2.20 -5.29
C LEU A 5 7.18 -3.40 -4.81
N ALA A 6 6.55 -3.25 -3.65
CA ALA A 6 5.71 -4.28 -3.04
C ALA A 6 4.23 -3.90 -3.14
N HIS A 7 3.45 -4.68 -3.91
CA HIS A 7 2.03 -4.38 -4.15
C HIS A 7 1.15 -4.77 -2.97
N GLY A 8 -0.05 -4.18 -2.91
CA GLY A 8 -1.08 -4.47 -1.93
C GLY A 8 -1.95 -5.68 -2.27
N LEU A 9 -3.12 -5.73 -1.65
CA LEU A 9 -4.17 -6.71 -1.93
C LEU A 9 -4.68 -6.60 -3.37
N LEU A 10 -5.11 -7.72 -3.96
CA LEU A 10 -5.58 -7.85 -5.34
C LEU A 10 -4.54 -7.41 -6.40
N GLY A 11 -3.28 -7.29 -6.01
CA GLY A 11 -2.20 -7.12 -6.97
C GLY A 11 -2.07 -8.36 -7.83
N LEU A 12 -2.37 -8.21 -9.12
CA LEU A 12 -1.91 -9.14 -10.14
C LEU A 12 -0.45 -8.80 -10.41
N GLY A 13 0.48 -9.64 -9.98
CA GLY A 13 1.88 -9.31 -10.13
C GLY A 13 2.37 -9.41 -11.58
N ALA A 14 3.65 -9.03 -11.76
CA ALA A 14 4.27 -8.78 -13.06
C ALA A 14 4.37 -10.01 -13.98
N ARG A 15 4.00 -11.21 -13.53
CA ARG A 15 4.01 -12.45 -14.32
C ARG A 15 2.61 -12.91 -14.73
N SER A 16 1.55 -12.19 -14.34
CA SER A 16 0.17 -12.48 -14.76
C SER A 16 -0.11 -11.98 -16.19
N ALA A 17 -1.14 -12.53 -16.83
CA ALA A 17 -1.65 -12.08 -18.14
C ALA A 17 -1.97 -10.56 -18.20
N ALA A 18 -2.04 -9.87 -17.06
CA ALA A 18 -2.22 -8.42 -16.95
C ALA A 18 -1.02 -7.61 -17.51
N LYS A 19 0.21 -8.15 -17.51
CA LYS A 19 1.35 -7.49 -18.15
C LYS A 19 1.24 -7.45 -19.68
N ALA A 20 0.54 -8.42 -20.28
CA ALA A 20 0.24 -8.42 -21.71
C ALA A 20 -0.79 -7.34 -22.11
N LEU A 21 -1.48 -6.76 -21.12
CA LEU A 21 -2.52 -5.74 -21.30
C LEU A 21 -2.12 -4.36 -20.73
N ASP A 22 -0.83 -4.12 -20.46
CA ASP A 22 -0.30 -2.86 -19.88
C ASP A 22 -0.93 -2.45 -18.53
N ALA A 23 -1.46 -3.43 -17.79
CA ALA A 23 -2.19 -3.22 -16.53
C ALA A 23 -1.38 -3.69 -15.30
N SER A 24 -0.09 -3.33 -15.22
CA SER A 24 0.71 -3.61 -14.02
C SER A 24 0.15 -2.87 -12.81
N TYR A 25 0.26 -3.45 -11.60
CA TYR A 25 -0.23 -2.83 -10.37
C TYR A 25 0.35 -1.42 -10.16
N PHE A 26 1.67 -1.28 -10.31
CA PHE A 26 2.36 0.01 -10.37
C PHE A 26 2.41 0.49 -11.82
N HIS A 27 1.27 0.96 -12.35
CA HIS A 27 1.10 1.23 -13.77
C HIS A 27 2.07 2.32 -14.26
N ARG A 28 2.95 1.95 -15.20
CA ARG A 28 4.02 2.78 -15.80
C ARG A 28 5.08 3.32 -14.82
N ILE A 29 4.95 3.06 -13.52
CA ILE A 29 5.86 3.55 -12.48
C ILE A 29 7.22 2.86 -12.58
N GLU A 30 7.27 1.56 -12.82
CA GLU A 30 8.56 0.87 -12.92
C GLU A 30 9.40 1.42 -14.09
N GLU A 31 8.77 1.61 -15.25
CA GLU A 31 9.40 2.18 -16.43
C GLU A 31 9.84 3.63 -16.17
N TYR A 32 8.98 4.41 -15.50
CA TYR A 32 9.29 5.77 -15.10
C TYR A 32 10.53 5.84 -14.20
N LEU A 33 10.61 5.04 -13.14
CA LEU A 33 11.75 4.99 -12.23
C LEU A 33 13.04 4.55 -12.93
N ARG A 34 12.96 3.54 -13.82
CA ARG A 34 14.12 3.09 -14.61
C ARG A 34 14.61 4.18 -15.57
N ARG A 35 13.71 4.83 -16.33
CA ARG A 35 14.08 5.80 -17.37
C ARG A 35 14.45 7.17 -16.80
N ARG A 36 13.69 7.69 -15.85
CA ARG A 36 13.83 9.05 -15.32
C ARG A 36 14.94 9.17 -14.28
N HIS A 37 15.13 8.12 -13.47
CA HIS A 37 16.04 8.11 -12.32
C HIS A 37 17.17 7.09 -12.44
N GLY A 38 17.21 6.27 -13.50
CA GLY A 38 18.26 5.27 -13.70
C GLY A 38 18.29 4.17 -12.63
N LEU A 39 17.15 3.92 -11.97
CA LEU A 39 17.05 2.96 -10.87
C LEU A 39 16.94 1.54 -11.37
N ARG A 40 17.55 0.59 -10.65
CA ARG A 40 17.20 -0.83 -10.78
C ARG A 40 15.93 -1.05 -9.99
N VAL A 41 14.91 -1.60 -10.63
CA VAL A 41 13.58 -1.74 -10.02
C VAL A 41 13.15 -3.19 -10.09
N LEU A 42 12.76 -3.75 -8.94
CA LEU A 42 12.08 -5.03 -8.83
C LEU A 42 10.64 -4.79 -8.35
N ALA A 43 9.64 -4.94 -9.22
CA ALA A 43 8.27 -5.10 -8.76
C ALA A 43 8.04 -6.57 -8.41
N THR A 44 7.79 -6.85 -7.14
CA THR A 44 7.56 -8.22 -6.68
C THR A 44 6.19 -8.72 -7.09
N ASP A 45 6.07 -10.03 -7.29
CA ASP A 45 4.82 -10.73 -7.59
C ASP A 45 4.52 -11.70 -6.44
N VAL A 46 3.56 -11.35 -5.59
CA VAL A 46 3.14 -12.16 -4.43
C VAL A 46 1.67 -12.51 -4.52
N ASP A 47 1.21 -13.47 -3.73
CA ASP A 47 -0.19 -13.89 -3.73
C ASP A 47 -1.12 -12.69 -3.48
N GLY A 48 -2.06 -12.47 -4.39
CA GLY A 48 -2.93 -11.30 -4.37
C GLY A 48 -3.88 -11.26 -3.16
N ILE A 49 -4.17 -12.41 -2.56
CA ILE A 49 -4.98 -12.57 -1.34
C ILE A 49 -4.36 -13.65 -0.47
N ALA A 50 -3.50 -13.26 0.46
CA ALA A 50 -2.93 -14.14 1.47
C ALA A 50 -2.49 -13.33 2.69
N HIS A 51 -2.26 -14.00 3.81
CA HIS A 51 -1.71 -13.38 5.02
C HIS A 51 -0.29 -12.84 4.77
N SER A 52 0.08 -11.77 5.46
CA SER A 52 1.40 -11.10 5.31
C SER A 52 2.58 -12.03 5.60
N SER A 53 2.38 -13.11 6.34
CA SER A 53 3.41 -14.13 6.58
C SER A 53 3.80 -14.89 5.31
N VAL A 54 2.82 -15.24 4.48
CA VAL A 54 3.03 -15.93 3.20
C VAL A 54 3.61 -14.95 2.19
N ARG A 55 2.96 -13.80 2.04
CA ARG A 55 3.36 -12.77 1.07
C ARG A 55 4.73 -12.18 1.39
N GLY A 56 5.03 -11.93 2.66
CA GLY A 56 6.35 -11.47 3.12
C GLY A 56 7.47 -12.46 2.80
N ALA A 57 7.22 -13.77 2.92
CA ALA A 57 8.19 -14.79 2.52
C ALA A 57 8.43 -14.80 1.00
N GLN A 58 7.37 -14.66 0.20
CA GLN A 58 7.47 -14.55 -1.26
C GLN A 58 8.20 -13.28 -1.72
N LEU A 59 7.92 -12.14 -1.07
CA LEU A 59 8.59 -10.87 -1.29
C LEU A 59 10.09 -11.01 -0.99
N LEU A 60 10.45 -11.52 0.19
CA LEU A 60 11.84 -11.65 0.61
C LEU A 60 12.64 -12.61 -0.28
N ARG A 61 12.03 -13.72 -0.70
CA ARG A 61 12.64 -14.66 -1.65
C ARG A 61 13.02 -13.94 -2.95
N GLN A 62 12.10 -13.13 -3.50
CA GLN A 62 12.37 -12.39 -4.74
C GLN A 62 13.50 -11.36 -4.57
N ILE A 63 13.59 -10.67 -3.42
CA ILE A 63 14.71 -9.76 -3.13
C ILE A 63 16.04 -10.53 -3.07
N ARG A 64 16.06 -11.69 -2.40
CA ARG A 64 17.25 -12.55 -2.27
C ARG A 64 17.75 -13.05 -3.62
N GLU A 65 16.84 -13.49 -4.46
CA GLU A 65 17.11 -14.11 -5.76
C GLU A 65 17.24 -13.11 -6.91
N TRP A 66 17.08 -11.80 -6.66
CA TRP A 66 17.07 -10.79 -7.71
C TRP A 66 18.45 -10.64 -8.38
N PRO A 67 18.59 -10.99 -9.67
CA PRO A 67 19.91 -11.01 -10.31
C PRO A 67 20.55 -9.63 -10.51
N GLU A 68 19.74 -8.57 -10.54
CA GLU A 68 20.27 -7.20 -10.72
C GLU A 68 20.69 -6.56 -9.39
N ARG A 69 20.40 -7.19 -8.23
CA ARG A 69 20.88 -6.72 -6.93
C ARG A 69 22.37 -7.02 -6.82
N ARG A 70 23.19 -6.02 -6.51
CA ARG A 70 24.63 -6.20 -6.37
C ARG A 70 24.98 -6.98 -5.09
N PRO A 71 26.13 -7.67 -5.04
CA PRO A 71 26.62 -8.27 -3.80
C PRO A 71 26.70 -7.22 -2.68
N ALA A 72 26.25 -7.60 -1.47
CA ALA A 72 26.15 -6.74 -0.29
C ALA A 72 25.27 -5.46 -0.42
N GLU A 73 24.59 -5.23 -1.55
CA GLU A 73 23.66 -4.10 -1.71
C GLU A 73 22.38 -4.38 -0.92
N ARG A 74 22.08 -3.52 0.05
CA ARG A 74 20.73 -3.42 0.64
C ARG A 74 19.83 -2.62 -0.28
N VAL A 75 18.55 -2.97 -0.32
CA VAL A 75 17.54 -2.32 -1.18
C VAL A 75 16.67 -1.36 -0.37
N SER A 76 16.03 -0.42 -1.07
CA SER A 76 14.88 0.31 -0.55
C SER A 76 13.59 -0.35 -0.99
N VAL A 77 12.65 -0.57 -0.08
CA VAL A 77 11.32 -1.09 -0.38
C VAL A 77 10.32 0.06 -0.33
N ILE A 78 9.61 0.28 -1.43
CA ILE A 78 8.41 1.13 -1.49
C ILE A 78 7.21 0.19 -1.57
N ALA A 79 6.35 0.24 -0.56
CA ALA A 79 5.30 -0.74 -0.38
C ALA A 79 3.94 -0.06 -0.28
N HIS A 80 2.97 -0.51 -1.07
CA HIS A 80 1.63 0.06 -1.08
C HIS A 80 0.63 -0.84 -0.37
N SER A 81 -0.25 -0.25 0.44
CA SER A 81 -1.35 -0.95 1.10
C SER A 81 -0.83 -2.17 1.90
N GLN A 82 -1.41 -3.36 1.74
CA GLN A 82 -0.94 -4.58 2.41
C GLN A 82 0.55 -4.89 2.17
N GLY A 83 1.14 -4.45 1.05
CA GLY A 83 2.57 -4.65 0.78
C GLY A 83 3.47 -4.11 1.89
N GLY A 84 3.03 -3.05 2.60
CA GLY A 84 3.75 -2.51 3.75
C GLY A 84 3.78 -3.48 4.93
N LEU A 85 2.69 -4.22 5.15
CA LEU A 85 2.60 -5.26 6.17
C LEU A 85 3.42 -6.50 5.77
N ASP A 86 3.41 -6.88 4.49
CA ASP A 86 4.26 -7.96 3.96
C ASP A 86 5.74 -7.67 4.21
N ALA A 87 6.16 -6.45 3.90
CA ALA A 87 7.52 -5.99 4.14
C ALA A 87 7.85 -6.01 5.63
N ARG A 88 6.99 -5.46 6.50
CA ARG A 88 7.21 -5.50 7.96
C ARG A 88 7.34 -6.93 8.49
N TRP A 89 6.52 -7.86 8.02
CA TRP A 89 6.67 -9.27 8.39
C TRP A 89 8.02 -9.83 7.94
N ALA A 90 8.40 -9.61 6.68
CA ALA A 90 9.68 -10.06 6.14
C ALA A 90 10.88 -9.53 6.93
N LEU A 91 10.85 -8.24 7.29
CA LEU A 91 11.91 -7.59 8.05
C LEU A 91 12.01 -8.14 9.48
N SER A 92 10.88 -8.24 10.17
CA SER A 92 10.85 -8.55 11.61
C SER A 92 10.97 -10.04 11.90
N ARG A 93 10.46 -10.91 11.01
CA ARG A 93 10.28 -12.35 11.28
C ARG A 93 11.11 -13.27 10.40
N LEU A 94 11.57 -12.81 9.25
CA LEU A 94 12.21 -13.66 8.23
C LEU A 94 13.67 -13.28 7.92
N GLY A 95 14.25 -12.37 8.71
CA GLY A 95 15.62 -11.88 8.51
C GLY A 95 15.77 -10.95 7.30
N GLY A 96 14.70 -10.24 6.93
CA GLY A 96 14.74 -9.30 5.81
C GLY A 96 15.56 -8.03 6.08
N ALA A 97 15.78 -7.69 7.35
CA ALA A 97 16.53 -6.49 7.75
C ALA A 97 17.95 -6.44 7.17
N GLU A 98 18.61 -7.59 7.01
CA GLU A 98 19.94 -7.70 6.40
C GLU A 98 19.99 -7.23 4.94
N LEU A 99 18.84 -7.26 4.23
CA LEU A 99 18.75 -6.99 2.80
C LEU A 99 18.07 -5.67 2.47
N VAL A 100 17.40 -5.04 3.43
CA VAL A 100 16.60 -3.84 3.22
C VAL A 100 17.08 -2.76 4.16
N HIS A 101 17.44 -1.56 3.67
CA HIS A 101 17.86 -0.45 4.54
C HIS A 101 16.76 0.57 4.79
N THR A 102 15.73 0.60 3.94
CA THR A 102 14.62 1.53 4.07
C THR A 102 13.33 0.86 3.64
N LEU A 103 12.28 1.01 4.45
CA LEU A 103 10.91 0.68 4.10
C LEU A 103 10.10 1.98 4.10
N LEU A 104 9.53 2.31 2.95
CA LEU A 104 8.56 3.40 2.80
C LEU A 104 7.20 2.78 2.47
N THR A 105 6.21 3.05 3.31
CA THR A 105 4.84 2.59 3.08
C THR A 105 3.96 3.69 2.52
N LEU A 106 3.10 3.33 1.57
CA LEU A 106 2.06 4.16 0.98
C LEU A 106 0.71 3.57 1.39
N SER A 107 0.01 4.25 2.30
CA SER A 107 -1.32 3.88 2.79
C SER A 107 -1.46 2.43 3.23
N ALA A 108 -0.43 1.91 3.90
CA ALA A 108 -0.50 0.59 4.51
C ALA A 108 -1.40 0.64 5.75
N PRO A 109 -2.36 -0.29 5.94
CA PRO A 109 -3.25 -0.26 7.08
C PRO A 109 -2.56 -0.82 8.35
N HIS A 110 -1.58 -0.08 8.89
CA HIS A 110 -0.80 -0.52 10.06
C HIS A 110 -1.66 -0.72 11.32
N ARG A 111 -2.81 -0.04 11.40
CA ARG A 111 -3.83 -0.23 12.45
C ARG A 111 -5.13 -0.81 11.91
N GLY A 112 -5.07 -1.41 10.71
CA GLY A 112 -6.20 -2.03 10.03
C GLY A 112 -7.12 -1.03 9.33
N SER A 113 -8.10 -1.56 8.59
CA SER A 113 -9.18 -0.76 8.00
C SER A 113 -10.49 -1.09 8.70
N ALA A 114 -11.18 -0.08 9.22
CA ALA A 114 -12.48 -0.29 9.84
C ALA A 114 -13.54 -0.84 8.86
N LEU A 115 -13.34 -0.67 7.54
CA LEU A 115 -14.17 -1.33 6.52
C LEU A 115 -14.10 -2.85 6.61
N CYS A 116 -12.96 -3.42 7.01
CA CYS A 116 -12.83 -4.86 7.19
C CYS A 116 -13.80 -5.37 8.28
N SER A 117 -13.80 -4.72 9.45
CA SER A 117 -14.58 -5.18 10.61
C SER A 117 -16.04 -4.73 10.59
N ARG A 118 -16.32 -3.54 10.03
CA ARG A 118 -17.65 -2.92 10.10
C ARG A 118 -18.47 -3.12 8.82
N LEU A 119 -17.85 -3.53 7.72
CA LEU A 119 -18.53 -3.80 6.44
C LEU A 119 -18.26 -5.21 5.93
N ALA A 120 -17.01 -5.54 5.61
CA ALA A 120 -16.69 -6.78 4.88
C ALA A 120 -16.98 -8.04 5.70
N LEU A 121 -16.51 -8.13 6.95
CA LEU A 121 -16.77 -9.28 7.81
C LEU A 121 -18.28 -9.48 8.11
N PRO A 122 -19.04 -8.45 8.51
CA PRO A 122 -20.48 -8.59 8.71
C PRO A 122 -21.25 -8.99 7.45
N LEU A 123 -20.91 -8.46 6.27
CA LEU A 123 -21.56 -8.83 5.02
C LEU A 123 -21.45 -10.33 4.76
N VAL A 124 -20.30 -10.92 5.06
CA VAL A 124 -20.01 -12.33 4.83
C VAL A 124 -20.67 -13.20 5.88
N GLN A 125 -20.56 -12.81 7.15
CA GLN A 125 -21.11 -13.55 8.29
C GLN A 125 -22.64 -13.65 8.21
N ASN A 126 -23.30 -12.61 7.69
CA ASN A 126 -24.74 -12.54 7.55
C ASN A 126 -25.26 -13.01 6.18
N SER A 127 -24.37 -13.42 5.26
CA SER A 127 -24.77 -13.94 3.95
C SER A 127 -25.21 -15.40 4.04
N PRO A 128 -26.24 -15.82 3.29
CA PRO A 128 -26.57 -17.24 3.15
C PRO A 128 -25.36 -18.05 2.68
N ALA A 129 -25.25 -19.31 3.13
CA ALA A 129 -24.08 -20.16 2.85
C ALA A 129 -23.70 -20.23 1.35
N ALA A 130 -24.69 -20.30 0.47
CA ALA A 130 -24.47 -20.31 -0.98
C ALA A 130 -23.89 -18.98 -1.50
N ALA A 131 -24.38 -17.84 -1.00
CA ALA A 131 -23.87 -16.52 -1.36
C ALA A 131 -22.46 -16.29 -0.78
N ARG A 132 -22.20 -16.77 0.43
CA ARG A 132 -20.87 -16.73 1.04
C ARG A 132 -19.85 -17.58 0.24
N ALA A 133 -20.21 -18.81 -0.11
CA ALA A 133 -19.36 -19.67 -0.94
C ALA A 133 -19.10 -19.03 -2.32
N MET A 134 -20.10 -18.37 -2.90
CA MET A 134 -19.94 -17.60 -4.14
C MET A 134 -18.97 -16.41 -3.95
N MET A 135 -19.12 -15.61 -2.90
CA MET A 135 -18.21 -14.49 -2.59
C MET A 135 -16.77 -14.94 -2.33
N GLU A 136 -16.59 -16.04 -1.58
CA GLU A 136 -15.28 -16.66 -1.33
C GLU A 136 -14.66 -17.18 -2.64
N SER A 137 -15.46 -17.75 -3.54
CA SER A 137 -15.00 -18.22 -4.87
C SER A 137 -14.67 -17.10 -5.85
N LEU A 138 -15.32 -15.93 -5.72
CA LEU A 138 -15.10 -14.74 -6.55
C LEU A 138 -13.97 -13.84 -6.03
N ALA A 139 -13.21 -14.29 -5.02
CA ALA A 139 -12.13 -13.51 -4.43
C ALA A 139 -12.57 -12.10 -3.96
N VAL A 140 -13.84 -11.96 -3.58
CA VAL A 140 -14.29 -10.80 -2.79
C VAL A 140 -13.40 -10.82 -1.55
N PRO A 141 -12.74 -9.72 -1.15
CA PRO A 141 -11.62 -9.73 -0.21
C PRO A 141 -12.03 -9.97 1.27
N VAL A 142 -12.94 -10.90 1.49
CA VAL A 142 -13.39 -11.45 2.76
C VAL A 142 -12.22 -11.99 3.58
N GLU A 143 -11.37 -12.80 2.94
CA GLU A 143 -10.22 -13.38 3.63
C GLU A 143 -9.25 -12.27 4.05
N ALA A 144 -9.08 -11.25 3.21
CA ALA A 144 -8.29 -10.08 3.55
C ALA A 144 -8.86 -9.30 4.73
N ALA A 145 -10.19 -9.20 4.84
CA ALA A 145 -10.82 -8.56 5.97
C ALA A 145 -10.52 -9.24 7.31
N ARG A 146 -10.16 -10.54 7.32
CA ARG A 146 -9.79 -11.26 8.55
C ARG A 146 -8.42 -10.89 9.09
N PHE A 147 -7.51 -10.46 8.22
CA PHE A 147 -6.12 -10.15 8.59
C PHE A 147 -5.73 -8.68 8.35
N LEU A 148 -6.68 -7.82 7.96
CA LEU A 148 -6.49 -6.37 7.82
C LEU A 148 -7.47 -5.57 8.71
N SER A 149 -8.16 -6.23 9.64
CA SER A 149 -9.04 -5.59 10.60
C SER A 149 -8.27 -4.92 11.74
N PRO A 150 -8.79 -3.82 12.34
CA PRO A 150 -8.15 -3.21 13.50
C PRO A 150 -7.94 -4.18 14.67
N GLU A 151 -8.87 -5.12 14.87
CA GLU A 151 -8.83 -6.10 15.97
C GLU A 151 -7.63 -7.06 15.87
N VAL A 152 -7.09 -7.32 14.68
CA VAL A 152 -5.93 -8.21 14.53
C VAL A 152 -4.61 -7.46 14.36
N MET A 153 -4.65 -6.18 14.01
CA MET A 153 -3.44 -5.39 13.72
C MET A 153 -2.63 -5.02 14.96
N ASP A 154 -3.24 -4.93 16.14
CA ASP A 154 -2.49 -4.75 17.39
C ASP A 154 -1.55 -5.94 17.65
N GLY A 155 -2.07 -7.17 17.54
CA GLY A 155 -1.27 -8.40 17.64
C GLY A 155 -0.19 -8.49 16.57
N PHE A 156 -0.53 -8.16 15.31
CA PHE A 156 0.46 -8.07 14.23
C PHE A 156 1.58 -7.09 14.54
N ASN A 157 1.26 -5.90 15.09
CA ASN A 157 2.24 -4.88 15.42
C ASN A 157 3.17 -5.30 16.55
N HIS A 158 2.63 -5.97 17.57
CA HIS A 158 3.44 -6.57 18.64
C HIS A 158 4.37 -7.66 18.10
N GLU A 159 3.87 -8.48 17.17
CA GLU A 159 4.61 -9.57 16.55
C GLU A 159 5.62 -9.13 15.49
N CYS A 160 5.49 -7.92 14.94
CA CYS A 160 6.35 -7.37 13.89
C CYS A 160 6.91 -6.01 14.32
N PRO A 161 7.79 -6.00 15.36
CA PRO A 161 8.47 -4.78 15.78
C PRO A 161 9.49 -4.33 14.74
N ASP A 162 9.76 -3.04 14.69
CA ASP A 162 10.74 -2.48 13.76
C ASP A 162 12.16 -2.98 14.07
N SER A 163 12.92 -3.27 13.02
CA SER A 163 14.35 -3.56 13.14
C SER A 163 15.12 -2.25 13.30
N PRO A 164 16.04 -2.12 14.27
CA PRO A 164 16.85 -0.91 14.45
C PRO A 164 17.81 -0.65 13.25
N GLU A 165 18.01 -1.65 12.39
CA GLU A 165 18.88 -1.55 11.22
C GLU A 165 18.18 -0.97 9.99
N VAL A 166 16.85 -0.82 10.04
CA VAL A 166 16.02 -0.38 8.92
C VAL A 166 15.35 0.94 9.27
N LYS A 167 15.34 1.87 8.32
CA LYS A 167 14.60 3.12 8.46
C LYS A 167 13.17 2.94 7.95
N TYR A 168 12.19 3.33 8.75
CA TYR A 168 10.77 3.17 8.46
C TYR A 168 10.12 4.52 8.23
N TYR A 169 9.48 4.67 7.08
CA TYR A 169 8.73 5.86 6.72
C TYR A 169 7.35 5.48 6.23
N SER A 170 6.40 6.40 6.39
CA SER A 170 5.03 6.19 5.91
C SER A 170 4.43 7.47 5.36
N LEU A 171 3.55 7.29 4.38
CA LEU A 171 2.69 8.31 3.80
C LEU A 171 1.27 7.78 3.77
N GLY A 172 0.30 8.60 4.17
CA GLY A 172 -1.13 8.31 3.99
C GLY A 172 -1.68 8.94 2.73
N GLY A 173 -2.95 8.69 2.42
CA GLY A 173 -3.71 9.41 1.40
C GLY A 173 -4.98 10.03 1.99
N ALA A 174 -5.37 11.18 1.45
CA ALA A 174 -6.66 11.80 1.71
C ALA A 174 -7.13 12.66 0.54
N ARG A 175 -8.45 12.81 0.43
CA ARG A 175 -9.10 13.72 -0.53
C ARG A 175 -10.10 14.62 0.16
N ARG A 176 -10.23 15.84 -0.34
CA ARG A 176 -11.23 16.81 0.15
C ARG A 176 -12.67 16.37 -0.17
N ARG A 177 -12.90 15.85 -1.37
CA ARG A 177 -14.22 15.39 -1.87
C ARG A 177 -14.04 14.13 -2.69
N TYR A 178 -14.69 13.06 -2.27
CA TYR A 178 -14.66 11.78 -2.99
C TYR A 178 -15.67 11.72 -4.14
N THR A 179 -16.67 12.61 -4.13
CA THR A 179 -17.72 12.72 -5.16
C THR A 179 -17.23 13.30 -6.48
N GLU A 180 -16.07 13.95 -6.50
CA GLU A 180 -15.47 14.56 -7.70
C GLU A 180 -14.76 13.51 -8.60
N TYR A 181 -14.76 12.23 -8.23
CA TYR A 181 -13.96 11.19 -8.88
C TYR A 181 -14.69 9.85 -9.01
N TRP A 182 -14.81 9.32 -10.22
CA TRP A 182 -15.14 7.91 -10.48
C TRP A 182 -13.89 7.03 -10.27
N ALA A 183 -13.40 7.00 -9.03
CA ALA A 183 -12.33 6.09 -8.63
C ALA A 183 -12.95 4.85 -7.96
N PRO A 184 -12.51 3.63 -8.31
CA PRO A 184 -12.83 2.45 -7.52
C PRO A 184 -12.50 2.74 -6.05
N PHE A 185 -13.42 2.44 -5.13
CA PHE A 185 -13.32 2.62 -3.68
C PHE A 185 -13.53 4.05 -3.12
N ALA A 186 -13.53 5.12 -3.91
CA ALA A 186 -13.85 6.46 -3.40
C ALA A 186 -15.24 6.54 -2.76
N VAL A 187 -16.19 5.76 -3.27
CA VAL A 187 -17.55 5.59 -2.71
C VAL A 187 -17.56 5.04 -1.27
N LEU A 188 -16.49 4.36 -0.84
CA LEU A 188 -16.38 3.80 0.50
C LEU A 188 -15.86 4.83 1.52
N ALA A 189 -15.29 5.95 1.08
CA ALA A 189 -14.69 6.94 1.98
C ALA A 189 -15.67 7.57 2.99
N PRO A 190 -16.92 7.95 2.62
CA PRO A 190 -17.88 8.45 3.61
C PRO A 190 -18.26 7.39 4.63
N LEU A 191 -18.31 6.12 4.20
CA LEU A 191 -18.61 5.00 5.08
C LEU A 191 -17.43 4.71 6.03
N LEU A 192 -16.19 4.72 5.52
CA LEU A 192 -14.99 4.61 6.34
C LEU A 192 -14.93 5.73 7.37
N ASN A 193 -15.18 6.99 6.99
CA ASN A 193 -15.20 8.11 7.93
C ASN A 193 -16.31 7.98 9.01
N ARG A 194 -17.41 7.26 8.75
CA ARG A 194 -18.39 6.93 9.80
C ARG A 194 -17.88 5.90 10.78
N PHE A 195 -17.05 4.95 10.33
CA PHE A 195 -16.54 3.86 11.15
C PHE A 195 -15.24 4.21 11.89
N ASP A 196 -14.40 5.02 11.27
CA ASP A 196 -13.12 5.52 11.76
C ASP A 196 -12.96 6.98 11.28
N PRO A 197 -13.43 7.96 12.08
CA PRO A 197 -13.48 9.36 11.65
C PRO A 197 -12.09 9.98 11.39
N GLY A 198 -11.89 10.51 10.19
CA GLY A 198 -10.67 11.21 9.82
C GLY A 198 -10.38 11.21 8.31
N PRO A 199 -9.39 12.01 7.87
CA PRO A 199 -8.91 11.99 6.50
C PRO A 199 -8.54 10.57 6.07
N ASN A 200 -8.98 10.15 4.89
CA ASN A 200 -8.76 8.78 4.41
C ASN A 200 -8.66 8.70 2.89
N ASP A 201 -8.16 7.60 2.36
CA ASP A 201 -7.98 7.44 0.92
C ASP A 201 -9.08 6.61 0.24
N GLY A 202 -10.18 6.37 0.96
CA GLY A 202 -11.29 5.49 0.58
C GLY A 202 -11.19 4.07 1.15
N LEU A 203 -10.01 3.62 1.58
CA LEU A 203 -9.81 2.29 2.18
C LEU A 203 -9.10 2.33 3.52
N VAL A 204 -8.19 3.28 3.73
CA VAL A 204 -7.36 3.40 4.91
C VAL A 204 -7.39 4.85 5.40
N THR A 205 -7.59 5.03 6.70
CA THR A 205 -7.49 6.35 7.35
C THR A 205 -6.02 6.76 7.46
N ALA A 206 -5.76 8.07 7.38
CA ALA A 206 -4.40 8.60 7.51
C ALA A 206 -3.75 8.14 8.82
N SER A 207 -4.48 8.17 9.94
CA SER A 207 -4.04 7.68 11.25
C SER A 207 -3.68 6.19 11.26
N SER A 208 -4.41 5.35 10.52
CA SER A 208 -4.07 3.93 10.37
C SER A 208 -2.81 3.72 9.53
N SER A 209 -2.50 4.65 8.62
CA SER A 209 -1.30 4.59 7.77
C SER A 209 0.00 5.03 8.46
N GLU A 210 -0.07 5.73 9.59
CA GLU A 210 1.11 6.25 10.30
C GLU A 210 1.99 5.12 10.89
N TRP A 211 3.24 5.04 10.47
CA TRP A 211 4.24 4.11 10.99
C TRP A 211 5.67 4.62 10.80
N GLY A 212 6.54 4.37 11.79
CA GLY A 212 7.90 4.96 11.78
C GLY A 212 7.84 6.49 11.73
N GLU A 213 8.66 7.10 10.88
CA GLU A 213 8.58 8.53 10.58
C GLU A 213 7.46 8.81 9.57
N TYR A 214 6.40 9.48 10.02
CA TYR A 214 5.29 9.86 9.16
C TYR A 214 5.63 11.11 8.35
N LEU A 215 5.68 10.97 7.04
CA LEU A 215 6.09 12.02 6.11
C LEU A 215 4.92 12.91 5.65
N GLY A 216 3.69 12.54 6.02
CA GLY A 216 2.47 13.30 5.78
C GLY A 216 1.38 12.52 5.06
N THR A 217 0.25 13.20 4.87
CA THR A 217 -0.90 12.68 4.12
C THR A 217 -0.90 13.29 2.73
N LEU A 218 -0.91 12.46 1.69
CA LEU A 218 -0.92 12.88 0.30
C LEU A 218 -2.34 13.30 -0.13
N ASN A 219 -2.45 14.31 -1.00
CA ASN A 219 -3.72 14.72 -1.59
C ASN A 219 -4.11 13.79 -2.76
N CYS A 220 -4.34 12.51 -2.46
CA CYS A 220 -4.69 11.48 -3.42
C CYS A 220 -5.55 10.37 -2.78
N ASP A 221 -6.24 9.57 -3.59
CA ASP A 221 -6.93 8.38 -3.09
C ASP A 221 -6.02 7.14 -3.13
N HIS A 222 -6.55 5.99 -2.69
CA HIS A 222 -5.76 4.77 -2.51
C HIS A 222 -5.11 4.31 -3.82
N VAL A 223 -5.83 4.42 -4.94
CA VAL A 223 -5.37 3.87 -6.23
C VAL A 223 -4.63 4.90 -7.07
N ASP A 224 -4.76 6.20 -6.77
CA ASP A 224 -3.88 7.24 -7.32
C ASP A 224 -2.42 6.94 -7.00
N GLN A 225 -2.10 6.51 -5.77
CA GLN A 225 -0.73 6.28 -5.31
C GLN A 225 0.06 5.33 -6.23
N ILE A 226 -0.64 4.43 -6.94
CA ILE A 226 -0.08 3.44 -7.87
C ILE A 226 -0.38 3.74 -9.35
N ASN A 227 -0.86 4.95 -9.66
CA ASN A 227 -1.18 5.42 -11.01
C ASN A 227 -2.19 4.52 -11.75
N PHE A 228 -3.20 4.00 -11.04
CA PHE A 228 -4.12 2.99 -11.59
C PHE A 228 -4.86 3.49 -12.86
N PRO A 229 -4.86 2.73 -13.98
CA PRO A 229 -5.22 3.27 -15.30
C PRO A 229 -6.72 3.45 -15.55
N MET A 230 -7.62 2.85 -14.76
CA MET A 230 -9.06 2.88 -15.06
C MET A 230 -9.80 4.16 -14.64
N LYS A 231 -9.10 5.24 -14.27
CA LYS A 231 -9.75 6.52 -13.98
C LYS A 231 -10.11 7.28 -15.26
N VAL A 232 -11.40 7.54 -15.42
CA VAL A 232 -12.01 8.20 -16.59
C VAL A 232 -12.04 9.74 -16.44
N MET A 233 -12.00 10.28 -15.21
CA MET A 233 -11.99 11.74 -14.97
C MET A 233 -11.01 12.14 -13.86
N HIS A 234 -10.37 13.31 -14.02
CA HIS A 234 -9.46 13.98 -13.07
C HIS A 234 -8.36 13.09 -12.45
N ARG A 235 -7.45 12.59 -13.29
CA ARG A 235 -6.21 11.94 -12.82
C ARG A 235 -5.33 12.95 -12.10
N THR A 236 -4.90 12.65 -10.88
CA THR A 236 -3.82 13.43 -10.26
C THR A 236 -2.49 12.89 -10.78
N PRO A 237 -1.63 13.74 -11.37
CA PRO A 237 -0.32 13.31 -11.85
C PRO A 237 0.51 12.86 -10.65
N MET A 238 0.97 11.61 -10.69
CA MET A 238 1.73 10.99 -9.60
C MET A 238 3.22 10.99 -9.85
N GLU A 239 3.66 11.47 -11.01
CA GLU A 239 5.07 11.67 -11.34
C GLU A 239 5.80 12.47 -10.24
N PRO A 240 5.25 13.57 -9.68
CA PRO A 240 5.95 14.29 -8.61
C PRO A 240 6.10 13.46 -7.32
N LEU A 241 5.12 12.61 -6.98
CA LEU A 241 5.23 11.66 -5.88
C LEU A 241 6.36 10.67 -6.16
N TRP A 242 6.36 10.03 -7.34
CA TRP A 242 7.37 9.02 -7.66
C TRP A 242 8.77 9.62 -7.87
N ASP A 243 8.87 10.89 -8.27
CA ASP A 243 10.11 11.68 -8.23
C ASP A 243 10.63 11.87 -6.80
N TYR A 244 9.74 12.23 -5.88
CA TYR A 244 10.07 12.34 -4.47
C TYR A 244 10.48 10.97 -3.88
N LEU A 245 9.71 9.92 -4.12
CA LEU A 245 9.98 8.57 -3.61
C LEU A 245 11.28 8.00 -4.18
N ALA A 246 11.64 8.28 -5.45
CA ALA A 246 12.92 7.90 -6.02
C ALA A 246 14.11 8.56 -5.30
N ARG A 247 13.97 9.85 -4.95
CA ARG A 247 14.97 10.57 -4.16
C ARG A 247 15.02 10.08 -2.71
N ALA A 248 13.86 9.90 -2.08
CA ALA A 248 13.76 9.40 -0.71
C ALA A 248 14.28 7.97 -0.60
N ALA A 249 14.06 7.12 -1.59
CA ALA A 249 14.65 5.79 -1.63
C ALA A 249 16.17 5.81 -1.85
N THR A 250 16.78 6.92 -2.29
CA THR A 250 18.21 6.99 -2.63
C THR A 250 19.06 7.86 -1.71
N ALA A 251 18.46 8.85 -1.08
CA ALA A 251 19.07 9.72 -0.06
C ALA A 251 18.48 9.38 1.31
N GLU A 252 19.19 9.68 2.39
CA GLU A 252 18.68 9.55 3.77
C GLU A 252 17.26 10.17 3.86
N PRO A 253 16.18 9.39 4.06
CA PRO A 253 14.80 9.83 3.80
C PRO A 253 14.20 10.76 4.88
N GLY A 254 14.94 11.73 5.41
CA GLY A 254 14.45 12.68 6.42
C GLY A 254 13.84 13.98 5.85
N VAL A 255 13.49 14.01 4.56
CA VAL A 255 12.93 15.20 3.91
C VAL A 255 11.42 15.01 3.81
N ALA A 256 10.64 15.86 4.48
CA ALA A 256 9.19 15.86 4.37
C ALA A 256 8.73 15.86 2.90
N ALA A 257 7.61 15.21 2.62
CA ALA A 257 7.06 15.24 1.27
C ALA A 257 6.79 16.70 0.84
N PRO A 258 7.04 17.06 -0.43
CA PRO A 258 6.80 18.40 -0.94
C PRO A 258 5.38 18.89 -0.60
N ALA A 259 5.25 20.14 -0.15
CA ALA A 259 3.99 20.69 0.35
C ALA A 259 2.86 20.62 -0.69
N GLU A 260 3.20 20.70 -1.98
CA GLU A 260 2.26 20.55 -3.10
C GLU A 260 1.66 19.15 -3.25
N LEU A 261 2.31 18.12 -2.67
CA LEU A 261 1.78 16.76 -2.62
C LEU A 261 0.89 16.53 -1.40
N LEU A 262 1.02 17.36 -0.37
CA LEU A 262 0.37 17.15 0.91
C LEU A 262 -1.09 17.62 0.89
N PHE A 263 -1.93 16.83 1.52
CA PHE A 263 -3.31 17.16 1.84
C PHE A 263 -3.33 18.19 2.97
N ASP A 264 -4.09 19.27 2.79
CA ASP A 264 -4.36 20.25 3.84
C ASP A 264 -5.47 19.72 4.77
N PRO A 265 -5.19 19.39 6.04
CA PRO A 265 -6.18 18.89 6.98
C PRO A 265 -7.33 19.86 7.22
N GLN A 266 -7.14 21.17 7.04
CA GLN A 266 -8.20 22.17 7.19
C GLN A 266 -9.26 22.05 6.09
N LEU A 267 -8.91 21.44 4.96
CA LEU A 267 -9.85 21.18 3.88
C LEU A 267 -10.70 19.93 4.13
N TRP A 268 -10.41 19.14 5.16
CA TRP A 268 -11.20 17.95 5.49
C TRP A 268 -12.62 18.32 5.93
N GLN A 269 -13.61 17.91 5.13
CA GLN A 269 -15.02 18.08 5.45
C GLN A 269 -15.57 16.78 6.02
N LYS A 270 -15.84 16.77 7.33
CA LYS A 270 -16.38 15.60 8.06
C LYS A 270 -17.66 15.02 7.46
N ASP A 271 -18.41 15.83 6.71
CA ASP A 271 -19.72 15.51 6.14
C ASP A 271 -19.77 15.57 4.60
N ALA A 272 -18.64 15.42 3.90
CA ALA A 272 -18.64 15.30 2.44
C ALA A 272 -19.23 13.93 2.03
N ALA A 273 -20.57 13.86 2.07
CA ALA A 273 -21.40 12.78 1.56
C ALA A 273 -21.37 12.71 0.02
#